data_AF-A0A7J2HLA9-F1
#
_entry.id   AF-A0A7J2HLA9-F1
#
_cell.length_a   1.000
_cell.length_b   1.000
_cell.length_c   1.000
_cell.angle_alpha   90.00
_cell.angle_beta   90.00
_cell.angle_gamma   90.00
#
_symmetry.space_group_name_H-M   'P 1'
#
loop_
_entity.id
_entity.type
_entity.pdbx_description
1 polymer ?
#
loop_
_entity_poly.entity_id
_entity_poly.type
_entity_poly.pdbx_seq_one_letter_code
_entity_poly.pdbx_strand_id
1 'polypeptide(L)'
;MSIVEAFWKPQEDIEEVKKEGNLSTPIIYLLIAGILTAISLAILSYSVGGTISSETKLAQLLSNPGIAAAGGFLIVFVGGLLGGLYYMLVMRALKTESDYFAGVATIAHTAMPASLGFLILSVLSLIPMVGITIGVVISLIFFALSAGTLYNATREFFETDMVTALVGVSAFALSMIVVIYLFTFSMMTTFMTSLPTMPSMP
;
A
#
# COMPACT_ATOMS: atom_id res chain seq x y z
N MET A 1 -12.14 19.83 4.94
CA MET A 1 -10.81 20.32 4.46
C MET A 1 -10.59 20.04 2.96
N SER A 2 -9.70 20.75 2.24
CA SER A 2 -9.29 20.33 0.88
C SER A 2 -8.25 19.19 0.95
N ILE A 3 -8.24 18.26 -0.02
CA ILE A 3 -7.29 17.12 -0.07
C ILE A 3 -5.83 17.58 -0.01
N VAL A 4 -5.51 18.73 -0.58
CA VAL A 4 -4.15 19.28 -0.57
C VAL A 4 -3.75 19.72 0.83
N GLU A 5 -4.68 20.33 1.59
CA GLU A 5 -4.41 20.73 2.97
C GLU A 5 -4.30 19.53 3.92
N ALA A 6 -5.10 18.48 3.70
CA ALA A 6 -4.99 17.21 4.43
C ALA A 6 -3.58 16.60 4.33
N PHE A 7 -2.92 16.79 3.19
CA PHE A 7 -1.53 16.39 2.99
C PHE A 7 -0.51 17.21 3.78
N TRP A 8 -0.69 18.53 3.82
CA TRP A 8 0.26 19.43 4.49
C TRP A 8 0.08 19.44 6.00
N LYS A 9 -1.13 19.09 6.48
CA LYS A 9 -1.49 19.12 7.89
C LYS A 9 -2.22 17.85 8.30
N PRO A 10 -1.54 16.68 8.27
CA PRO A 10 -2.17 15.39 8.53
C PRO A 10 -2.77 15.29 9.95
N GLN A 11 -2.24 16.02 10.93
CA GLN A 11 -2.81 16.01 12.28
C GLN A 11 -4.16 16.73 12.38
N GLU A 12 -4.30 17.89 11.73
CA GLU A 12 -5.55 18.65 11.73
C GLU A 12 -6.67 17.86 11.03
N ASP A 13 -6.32 17.17 9.93
CA ASP A 13 -7.25 16.34 9.16
C ASP A 13 -7.70 15.08 9.92
N ILE A 14 -6.76 14.39 10.60
CA ILE A 14 -7.08 13.25 11.47
C ILE A 14 -8.06 13.66 12.57
N GLU A 15 -7.87 14.82 13.19
CA GLU A 15 -8.78 15.33 14.21
C GLU A 15 -10.17 15.68 13.66
N GLU A 16 -10.27 16.24 12.44
CA GLU A 16 -11.54 16.53 11.77
C GLU A 16 -12.29 15.23 11.45
N VAL A 17 -11.62 14.25 10.83
CA VAL A 17 -12.21 12.96 10.49
C VAL A 17 -12.64 12.20 11.74
N LYS A 18 -11.85 12.26 12.82
CA LYS A 18 -12.23 11.67 14.12
C LYS A 18 -13.50 12.29 14.68
N LYS A 19 -13.67 13.60 14.57
CA LYS A 19 -14.88 14.32 15.03
C LYS A 19 -16.11 13.98 14.18
N GLU A 20 -15.94 13.76 12.88
CA GLU A 20 -17.03 13.33 12.01
C GLU A 20 -17.50 11.90 12.31
N GLY A 21 -16.57 11.00 12.63
CA GLY A 21 -16.86 9.60 12.95
C GLY A 21 -17.52 8.81 11.81
N ASN A 22 -17.55 9.36 10.59
CA ASN A 22 -18.23 8.78 9.44
C ASN A 22 -17.25 8.06 8.51
N LEU A 23 -17.52 6.78 8.21
CA LEU A 23 -16.75 5.95 7.27
C LEU A 23 -16.66 6.53 5.85
N SER A 24 -17.56 7.43 5.46
CA SER A 24 -17.58 8.04 4.14
C SER A 24 -16.24 8.73 3.81
N THR A 25 -15.67 9.48 4.74
CA THR A 25 -14.43 10.24 4.52
C THR A 25 -13.21 9.33 4.30
N PRO A 26 -12.92 8.34 5.18
CA PRO A 26 -11.90 7.32 4.93
C PRO A 26 -12.07 6.53 3.63
N ILE A 27 -13.32 6.19 3.26
CA ILE A 27 -13.60 5.48 2.01
C ILE A 27 -13.23 6.33 0.80
N ILE A 28 -13.54 7.63 0.82
CA ILE A 28 -13.15 8.57 -0.24
C ILE A 28 -11.62 8.64 -0.35
N TYR A 29 -10.90 8.69 0.76
CA TYR A 29 -9.42 8.69 0.75
C TYR A 29 -8.85 7.40 0.18
N LEU A 30 -9.39 6.24 0.53
CA LEU A 30 -9.00 4.96 -0.07
C LEU A 30 -9.30 4.91 -1.56
N LEU A 31 -10.44 5.46 -1.99
CA LEU A 31 -10.81 5.52 -3.40
C LEU A 31 -9.82 6.39 -4.20
N ILE A 32 -9.46 7.56 -3.68
CA ILE A 32 -8.46 8.45 -4.29
C ILE A 32 -7.09 7.78 -4.32
N ALA A 33 -6.62 7.23 -3.19
CA ALA A 33 -5.34 6.52 -3.12
C ALA A 33 -5.31 5.32 -4.07
N GLY A 34 -6.43 4.62 -4.22
CA GLY A 34 -6.60 3.53 -5.18
C GLY A 34 -6.47 4.00 -6.63
N ILE A 35 -7.14 5.11 -7.00
CA ILE A 35 -7.04 5.70 -8.34
C ILE A 35 -5.60 6.14 -8.63
N LEU A 36 -4.96 6.84 -7.69
CA LEU A 36 -3.56 7.28 -7.82
C LEU A 36 -2.63 6.09 -8.04
N THR A 37 -2.83 5.02 -7.27
CA THR A 37 -2.03 3.78 -7.40
C THR A 37 -2.30 3.08 -8.73
N ALA A 38 -3.54 3.06 -9.20
CA ALA A 38 -3.90 2.49 -10.50
C ALA A 38 -3.21 3.21 -11.66
N ILE A 39 -3.22 4.55 -11.65
CA ILE A 39 -2.52 5.37 -12.64
C ILE A 39 -1.01 5.11 -12.56
N SER A 40 -0.46 5.08 -11.35
CA SER A 40 0.96 4.82 -11.11
C SER A 40 1.40 3.47 -11.70
N LEU A 41 0.67 2.40 -11.40
CA LEU A 41 0.96 1.06 -11.92
C LEU A 41 0.78 0.98 -13.44
N ALA A 42 -0.20 1.66 -14.02
CA ALA A 42 -0.36 1.72 -15.47
C ALA A 42 0.89 2.33 -16.15
N ILE A 43 1.39 3.44 -15.60
CA ILE A 43 2.59 4.12 -16.11
C ILE A 43 3.84 3.24 -15.97
N LEU A 44 4.05 2.62 -14.80
CA LEU A 44 5.17 1.72 -14.58
C LEU A 44 5.13 0.51 -15.52
N SER A 45 3.94 -0.06 -15.73
CA SER A 45 3.75 -1.20 -16.63
C SER A 45 4.08 -0.84 -18.07
N TYR A 46 3.69 0.36 -18.51
CA TYR A 46 4.06 0.88 -19.82
C TYR A 46 5.56 1.14 -19.95
N SER A 47 6.18 1.73 -18.92
CA SER A 47 7.62 2.05 -18.88
C SER A 47 8.50 0.78 -18.91
N VAL A 48 8.10 -0.27 -18.20
CA VAL A 48 8.86 -1.53 -18.06
C VAL A 48 8.51 -2.55 -19.14
N GLY A 49 7.29 -2.54 -19.67
CA GLY A 49 6.80 -3.49 -20.67
C GLY A 49 7.59 -3.54 -21.98
N GLY A 50 8.39 -2.52 -22.29
CA GLY A 50 9.28 -2.50 -23.46
C GLY A 50 10.63 -3.21 -23.29
N THR A 51 11.01 -3.59 -22.06
CA THR A 51 12.36 -4.13 -21.75
C THR A 51 12.38 -5.59 -21.30
N ILE A 52 11.23 -6.19 -20.97
CA ILE A 52 11.16 -7.57 -20.47
C ILE A 52 10.53 -8.48 -21.52
N SER A 53 11.35 -9.26 -22.24
CA SER A 53 10.85 -10.42 -22.99
C SER A 53 10.39 -11.48 -21.97
N SER A 54 9.14 -11.41 -21.54
CA SER A 54 8.65 -12.25 -20.45
C SER A 54 8.07 -13.58 -20.95
N GLU A 55 8.76 -14.68 -20.66
CA GLU A 55 8.23 -16.04 -20.81
C GLU A 55 7.21 -16.42 -19.71
N THR A 56 7.00 -15.55 -18.71
CA THR A 56 6.12 -15.83 -17.55
C THR A 56 4.77 -15.14 -17.65
N LYS A 57 3.68 -15.89 -17.45
CA LYS A 57 2.29 -15.39 -17.42
C LYS A 57 2.06 -14.22 -16.45
N LEU A 58 2.78 -14.17 -15.33
CA LEU A 58 2.63 -13.13 -14.31
C LEU A 58 3.27 -11.80 -14.73
N ALA A 59 4.44 -11.85 -15.37
CA ALA A 59 5.06 -10.66 -15.96
C ALA A 59 4.31 -10.19 -17.21
N GLN A 60 3.71 -11.11 -17.99
CA GLN A 60 2.77 -10.73 -19.06
C GLN A 60 1.52 -10.03 -18.50
N LEU A 61 0.95 -10.54 -17.40
CA LEU A 61 -0.19 -9.92 -16.74
C LEU A 61 0.13 -8.51 -16.22
N LEU A 62 1.32 -8.32 -15.63
CA LEU A 62 1.82 -7.03 -15.15
C LEU A 62 2.31 -6.12 -16.27
N SER A 63 2.65 -6.64 -17.44
CA SER A 63 3.02 -5.83 -18.62
C SER A 63 1.82 -5.18 -19.29
N ASN A 64 0.59 -5.65 -19.01
CA ASN A 64 -0.62 -5.02 -19.50
C ASN A 64 -1.03 -3.86 -18.55
N PRO A 65 -0.98 -2.60 -19.01
CA PRO A 65 -1.27 -1.45 -18.17
C PRO A 65 -2.71 -1.47 -17.62
N GLY A 66 -3.67 -2.05 -18.35
CA GLY A 66 -5.05 -2.15 -17.88
C GLY A 66 -5.22 -3.12 -16.71
N ILE A 67 -4.55 -4.27 -16.74
CA ILE A 67 -4.60 -5.25 -15.65
C ILE A 67 -3.82 -4.74 -14.44
N ALA A 68 -2.66 -4.12 -14.66
CA ALA A 68 -1.89 -3.51 -13.58
C ALA A 68 -2.66 -2.37 -12.89
N ALA A 69 -3.37 -1.53 -13.65
CA ALA A 69 -4.23 -0.49 -13.09
C ALA A 69 -5.37 -1.08 -12.24
N ALA A 70 -6.12 -2.05 -12.80
CA ALA A 70 -7.24 -2.68 -12.10
C ALA A 70 -6.78 -3.44 -10.84
N GLY A 71 -5.69 -4.19 -10.95
CA GLY A 71 -5.09 -4.90 -9.82
C GLY A 71 -4.60 -3.94 -8.75
N GLY A 72 -3.92 -2.87 -9.14
CA GLY A 72 -3.48 -1.79 -8.26
C GLY A 72 -4.61 -1.14 -7.47
N PHE A 73 -5.66 -0.74 -8.18
CA PHE A 73 -6.86 -0.17 -7.60
C PHE A 73 -7.47 -1.13 -6.57
N LEU A 74 -7.68 -2.39 -6.95
CA LEU A 74 -8.31 -3.39 -6.08
C LEU A 74 -7.45 -3.69 -4.84
N ILE A 75 -6.13 -3.80 -5.00
CA ILE A 75 -5.22 -4.03 -3.87
C ILE A 75 -5.30 -2.88 -2.87
N VAL A 76 -5.27 -1.62 -3.31
CA VAL A 76 -5.33 -0.49 -2.38
C VAL A 76 -6.72 -0.29 -1.81
N PHE A 77 -7.77 -0.41 -2.62
CA PHE A 77 -9.14 -0.17 -2.17
C PHE A 77 -9.65 -1.33 -1.29
N VAL A 78 -9.67 -2.55 -1.83
CA VAL A 78 -10.15 -3.73 -1.09
C VAL A 78 -9.16 -4.12 -0.01
N GLY A 79 -7.86 -4.11 -0.31
CA GLY A 79 -6.83 -4.37 0.70
C GLY A 79 -6.75 -3.27 1.75
N GLY A 80 -7.12 -2.03 1.46
CA GLY A 80 -7.24 -0.97 2.45
C GLY A 80 -8.43 -1.19 3.41
N LEU A 81 -9.58 -1.60 2.88
CA LEU A 81 -10.77 -1.94 3.70
C LEU A 81 -10.50 -3.18 4.57
N LEU A 82 -10.01 -4.27 3.98
CA LEU A 82 -9.65 -5.49 4.71
C LEU A 82 -8.47 -5.26 5.65
N GLY A 83 -7.51 -4.44 5.26
CA GLY A 83 -6.38 -4.01 6.07
C GLY A 83 -6.83 -3.21 7.29
N GLY A 84 -7.82 -2.33 7.12
CA GLY A 84 -8.45 -1.60 8.22
C GLY A 84 -9.16 -2.55 9.20
N LEU A 85 -9.89 -3.56 8.68
CA LEU A 85 -10.48 -4.60 9.52
C LEU A 85 -9.42 -5.37 10.31
N TYR A 86 -8.37 -5.81 9.61
CA TYR A 86 -7.27 -6.55 10.21
C TYR A 86 -6.56 -5.70 11.28
N TYR A 87 -6.30 -4.44 10.99
CA TYR A 87 -5.66 -3.51 11.91
C TYR A 87 -6.51 -3.26 13.16
N MET A 88 -7.82 -3.10 13.00
CA MET A 88 -8.76 -3.04 14.13
C MET A 88 -8.66 -4.30 15.00
N LEU A 89 -8.57 -5.50 14.41
CA LEU A 89 -8.43 -6.75 15.18
C LEU A 89 -7.10 -6.81 15.95
N VAL A 90 -5.99 -6.37 15.34
CA VAL A 90 -4.68 -6.28 16.00
C VAL A 90 -4.75 -5.34 17.20
N MET A 91 -5.32 -4.15 17.02
CA MET A 91 -5.45 -3.16 18.08
C MET A 91 -6.41 -3.61 19.19
N ARG A 92 -7.54 -4.24 18.84
CA ARG A 92 -8.44 -4.87 19.83
C ARG A 92 -7.75 -5.95 20.66
N ALA A 93 -6.83 -6.72 20.08
CA ALA A 93 -6.03 -7.69 20.84
C ALA A 93 -5.11 -7.03 21.87
N LEU A 94 -4.73 -5.76 21.65
CA LEU A 94 -4.01 -4.91 22.59
C LEU A 94 -4.93 -4.17 23.58
N LYS A 95 -6.21 -4.57 23.67
CA LYS A 95 -7.25 -4.00 24.54
C LYS A 95 -7.62 -2.54 24.24
N THR A 96 -7.41 -2.05 23.02
CA THR A 96 -7.94 -0.73 22.63
C THR A 96 -9.41 -0.83 22.25
N GLU A 97 -10.24 0.05 22.82
CA GLU A 97 -11.64 0.20 22.43
C GLU A 97 -11.70 0.99 21.12
N SER A 98 -11.97 0.29 20.02
CA SER A 98 -12.02 0.91 18.71
C SER A 98 -12.89 0.12 17.74
N ASP A 99 -13.41 0.83 16.76
CA ASP A 99 -14.30 0.30 15.74
C ASP A 99 -13.61 0.18 14.38
N TYR A 100 -14.31 -0.46 13.45
CA TYR A 100 -13.84 -0.65 12.08
C TYR A 100 -13.47 0.68 11.42
N PHE A 101 -14.19 1.76 11.76
CA PHE A 101 -13.86 3.12 11.34
C PHE A 101 -12.42 3.51 11.67
N ALA A 102 -11.95 3.28 12.89
CA ALA A 102 -10.59 3.66 13.32
C ALA A 102 -9.52 2.93 12.50
N GLY A 103 -9.74 1.64 12.23
CA GLY A 103 -8.87 0.85 11.37
C GLY A 103 -8.83 1.37 9.92
N VAL A 104 -9.99 1.56 9.30
CA VAL A 104 -10.08 2.06 7.92
C VAL A 104 -9.53 3.48 7.79
N ALA A 105 -9.86 4.38 8.71
CA ALA A 105 -9.36 5.76 8.73
C ALA A 105 -7.84 5.80 8.82
N THR A 106 -7.25 4.98 9.69
CA THR A 106 -5.80 4.87 9.85
C THR A 106 -5.13 4.41 8.56
N ILE A 107 -5.64 3.36 7.93
CA ILE A 107 -5.08 2.86 6.66
C ILE A 107 -5.30 3.86 5.52
N ALA A 108 -6.45 4.53 5.46
CA ALA A 108 -6.77 5.51 4.44
C ALA A 108 -5.81 6.72 4.46
N HIS A 109 -5.57 7.29 5.65
CA HIS A 109 -4.64 8.41 5.82
C HIS A 109 -3.19 8.00 5.57
N THR A 110 -2.85 6.73 5.80
CA THR A 110 -1.53 6.17 5.49
C THR A 110 -1.36 5.95 3.97
N ALA A 111 -2.40 5.45 3.29
CA ALA A 111 -2.37 5.11 1.88
C ALA A 111 -2.22 6.34 0.97
N MET A 112 -2.76 7.48 1.37
CA MET A 112 -2.67 8.74 0.62
C MET A 112 -1.22 9.14 0.30
N PRO A 113 -0.33 9.42 1.27
CA PRO A 113 1.08 9.74 1.01
C PRO A 113 1.85 8.64 0.31
N ALA A 114 1.57 7.37 0.62
CA ALA A 114 2.18 6.26 -0.11
C ALA A 114 1.83 6.30 -1.61
N SER A 115 0.56 6.52 -1.95
CA SER A 115 0.09 6.57 -3.34
C SER A 115 0.65 7.75 -4.13
N LEU A 116 0.84 8.92 -3.49
CA LEU A 116 1.52 10.05 -4.13
C LEU A 116 3.00 9.77 -4.37
N GLY A 117 3.70 9.21 -3.37
CA GLY A 117 5.09 8.80 -3.53
C GLY A 117 5.24 7.81 -4.67
N PHE A 118 4.29 6.90 -4.82
CA PHE A 118 4.25 5.92 -5.89
C PHE A 118 3.96 6.53 -7.27
N LEU A 119 3.09 7.54 -7.34
CA LEU A 119 2.83 8.29 -8.58
C LEU A 119 4.07 9.05 -9.05
N ILE A 120 4.77 9.72 -8.13
CA ILE A 120 6.01 10.44 -8.45
C ILE A 120 7.07 9.47 -8.98
N LEU A 121 7.23 8.29 -8.35
CA LEU A 121 8.11 7.23 -8.85
C LEU A 121 7.78 6.87 -10.30
N SER A 122 6.49 6.65 -10.55
CA SER A 122 5.98 6.16 -11.82
C SER A 122 6.16 7.18 -12.93
N VAL A 123 5.91 8.46 -12.65
CA VAL A 123 6.13 9.53 -13.63
C VAL A 123 7.63 9.69 -13.91
N LEU A 124 8.48 9.68 -12.87
CA LEU A 124 9.92 9.84 -13.05
C LEU A 124 10.58 8.61 -13.69
N SER A 125 9.98 7.42 -13.60
CA SER A 125 10.50 6.23 -14.28
C SER A 125 10.45 6.34 -15.81
N LEU A 126 9.66 7.27 -16.35
CA LEU A 126 9.64 7.59 -17.78
C LEU A 126 10.95 8.23 -18.26
N ILE A 127 11.79 8.76 -17.35
CA ILE A 127 13.10 9.31 -17.65
C ILE A 127 14.17 8.24 -17.32
N PRO A 128 14.86 7.66 -18.33
CA PRO A 128 15.80 6.56 -18.12
C PRO A 128 16.95 6.91 -17.16
N MET A 129 17.34 5.94 -16.33
CA MET A 129 18.42 6.00 -15.32
C MET A 129 18.25 7.10 -14.25
N VAL A 130 18.33 8.37 -14.62
CA VAL A 130 18.33 9.51 -13.68
C VAL A 130 16.97 9.68 -13.01
N GLY A 131 15.88 9.51 -13.77
CA GLY A 131 14.52 9.63 -13.25
C GLY A 131 14.19 8.56 -12.21
N ILE A 132 14.58 7.32 -12.45
CA ILE A 132 14.36 6.22 -11.51
C ILE A 132 15.07 6.49 -10.17
N THR A 133 16.35 6.90 -10.20
CA THR A 133 17.11 7.16 -8.97
C THR A 133 16.50 8.30 -8.17
N ILE A 134 16.16 9.42 -8.82
CA ILE A 134 15.52 10.56 -8.15
C ILE A 134 14.13 10.17 -7.64
N GLY A 135 13.37 9.43 -8.45
CA GLY A 135 12.05 8.92 -8.09
C GLY A 135 12.09 8.09 -6.82
N VAL A 136 13.01 7.11 -6.74
CA VAL A 136 13.16 6.27 -5.54
C VAL A 136 13.45 7.11 -4.29
N VAL A 137 14.35 8.09 -4.39
CA VAL A 137 14.68 8.96 -3.26
C VAL A 137 13.46 9.76 -2.79
N ILE A 138 12.70 10.35 -3.72
CA ILE A 138 11.50 11.12 -3.38
C ILE A 138 10.41 10.19 -2.80
N SER A 139 10.19 9.03 -3.40
CA SER A 139 9.20 8.06 -2.93
C SER A 139 9.52 7.57 -1.52
N LEU A 140 10.80 7.37 -1.19
CA LEU A 140 11.22 7.01 0.18
C LEU A 140 10.81 8.07 1.20
N ILE A 141 10.88 9.35 0.86
CA ILE A 141 10.40 10.45 1.74
C ILE A 141 8.89 10.29 1.97
N PHE A 142 8.11 10.05 0.92
CA PHE A 142 6.66 9.86 1.03
C PHE A 142 6.28 8.57 1.78
N PHE A 143 7.05 7.49 1.63
CA PHE A 143 6.86 6.28 2.44
C PHE A 143 7.20 6.52 3.91
N ALA A 144 8.23 7.31 4.22
CA ALA A 144 8.54 7.71 5.58
C ALA A 144 7.43 8.59 6.19
N LEU A 145 6.89 9.55 5.41
CA LEU A 145 5.73 10.34 5.80
C LEU A 145 4.49 9.46 6.04
N SER A 146 4.25 8.50 5.16
CA SER A 146 3.16 7.51 5.30
C SER A 146 3.30 6.69 6.60
N ALA A 147 4.50 6.20 6.91
CA ALA A 147 4.76 5.50 8.17
C ALA A 147 4.56 6.40 9.41
N GLY A 148 4.98 7.67 9.33
CA GLY A 148 4.72 8.66 10.38
C GLY A 148 3.22 8.93 10.57
N THR A 149 2.48 9.04 9.46
CA THR A 149 1.01 9.19 9.48
C THR A 149 0.35 7.96 10.06
N LEU A 150 0.79 6.75 9.72
CA LEU A 150 0.28 5.50 10.30
C LEU A 150 0.40 5.50 11.83
N TYR A 151 1.56 5.90 12.34
CA TYR A 151 1.80 5.96 13.78
C TYR A 151 0.90 6.99 14.48
N ASN A 152 0.84 8.21 13.93
CA ASN A 152 0.03 9.28 14.50
C ASN A 152 -1.47 8.99 14.41
N ALA A 153 -1.93 8.48 13.27
CA ALA A 153 -3.32 8.09 13.05
C ALA A 153 -3.71 6.92 13.97
N THR A 154 -2.82 5.95 14.20
CA THR A 154 -3.07 4.87 15.16
C THR A 154 -3.27 5.42 16.56
N ARG A 155 -2.35 6.29 17.03
CA ARG A 155 -2.47 6.90 18.35
C ARG A 155 -3.79 7.66 18.51
N GLU A 156 -4.18 8.42 17.49
CA GLU A 156 -5.31 9.33 17.55
C GLU A 156 -6.67 8.61 17.38
N PHE A 157 -6.81 7.74 16.38
CA PHE A 157 -8.06 7.02 16.11
C PHE A 157 -8.34 5.87 17.07
N PHE A 158 -7.30 5.27 17.68
CA PHE A 158 -7.44 4.22 18.68
C PHE A 158 -7.32 4.74 20.13
N GLU A 159 -7.20 6.06 20.30
CA GLU A 159 -7.13 6.73 21.61
C GLU A 159 -6.13 6.07 22.57
N THR A 160 -4.95 5.76 22.06
CA THR A 160 -4.00 4.91 22.75
C THR A 160 -2.67 5.60 22.99
N ASP A 161 -1.91 5.11 23.97
CA ASP A 161 -0.56 5.59 24.25
C ASP A 161 0.38 5.31 23.08
N MET A 162 1.41 6.15 22.94
CA MET A 162 2.44 5.98 21.90
C MET A 162 3.05 4.58 21.90
N VAL A 163 3.29 3.99 23.07
CA VAL A 163 3.87 2.64 23.18
C VAL A 163 2.94 1.58 22.59
N THR A 164 1.64 1.66 22.88
CA THR A 164 0.64 0.72 22.36
C THR A 164 0.48 0.89 20.84
N ALA A 165 0.48 2.13 20.35
CA ALA A 165 0.49 2.40 18.92
C ALA A 165 1.72 1.79 18.23
N LEU A 166 2.92 1.90 18.83
CA LEU A 166 4.14 1.27 18.32
C LEU A 166 4.02 -0.25 18.25
N VAL A 167 3.51 -0.88 19.32
CA VAL A 167 3.32 -2.33 19.37
C VAL A 167 2.28 -2.77 18.32
N GLY A 168 1.20 -2.02 18.15
CA GLY A 168 0.19 -2.29 17.12
C GLY A 168 0.72 -2.21 15.69
N VAL A 169 1.39 -1.10 15.36
CA VAL A 169 2.01 -0.88 14.04
C VAL A 169 3.06 -1.96 13.75
N SER A 170 3.92 -2.28 14.72
CA SER A 170 4.96 -3.31 14.55
C SER A 170 4.38 -4.71 14.40
N ALA A 171 3.36 -5.08 15.19
CA ALA A 171 2.67 -6.36 15.06
C ALA A 171 2.01 -6.51 13.68
N PHE A 172 1.33 -5.45 13.21
CA PHE A 172 0.74 -5.40 11.88
C PHE A 172 1.79 -5.46 10.76
N ALA A 173 2.90 -4.72 10.88
CA ALA A 173 3.96 -4.74 9.89
C ALA A 173 4.66 -6.10 9.81
N LEU A 174 4.98 -6.71 10.95
CA LEU A 174 5.62 -8.03 11.02
C LEU A 174 4.72 -9.11 10.42
N SER A 175 3.42 -9.11 10.73
CA SER A 175 2.50 -10.09 10.16
C SER A 175 2.34 -9.91 8.65
N MET A 176 2.27 -8.66 8.16
CA MET A 176 2.26 -8.37 6.74
C MET A 176 3.55 -8.85 6.03
N ILE A 177 4.72 -8.66 6.64
CA ILE A 177 5.99 -9.16 6.12
C ILE A 177 5.97 -10.70 6.02
N VAL A 178 5.45 -11.40 7.05
CA VAL A 178 5.33 -12.86 7.04
C VAL A 178 4.41 -13.33 5.91
N VAL A 179 3.25 -12.69 5.73
CA VAL A 179 2.31 -13.02 4.64
C VAL A 179 2.96 -12.82 3.27
N ILE A 180 3.64 -11.69 3.06
CA ILE A 180 4.35 -11.39 1.81
C ILE A 180 5.44 -12.41 1.55
N TYR A 181 6.21 -12.80 2.57
CA TYR A 181 7.27 -13.80 2.48
C TYR A 181 6.72 -15.18 2.12
N LEU A 182 5.66 -15.64 2.79
CA LEU A 182 5.03 -16.93 2.50
C LEU A 182 4.44 -16.96 1.08
N PHE A 183 3.83 -15.86 0.65
CA PHE A 183 3.29 -15.74 -0.70
C PHE A 183 4.39 -15.80 -1.77
N THR A 184 5.50 -15.07 -1.57
CA THR A 184 6.65 -15.13 -2.50
C THR A 184 7.33 -16.50 -2.50
N PHE A 185 7.48 -17.15 -1.36
CA PHE A 185 8.05 -18.51 -1.27
C PHE A 185 7.15 -19.56 -1.98
N SER A 186 5.83 -19.49 -1.79
CA SER A 186 4.87 -20.35 -2.47
C SER A 186 4.91 -20.18 -4.00
N MET A 187 5.00 -18.94 -4.46
CA MET A 187 5.15 -18.63 -5.90
C MET A 187 6.47 -19.19 -6.46
N MET A 188 7.57 -19.06 -5.72
CA MET A 188 8.88 -19.57 -6.13
C MET A 188 8.93 -21.11 -6.20
N THR A 189 8.33 -21.81 -5.24
CA THR A 189 8.29 -23.27 -5.20
C THR A 189 7.39 -23.86 -6.29
N THR A 190 6.24 -23.25 -6.54
CA THR A 190 5.36 -23.59 -7.67
C THR A 190 6.09 -23.39 -9.01
N PHE A 191 6.93 -22.35 -9.11
CA PHE A 191 7.76 -22.12 -10.29
C PHE A 191 8.80 -23.24 -10.51
N MET A 192 9.58 -23.60 -9.49
CA MET A 192 10.61 -24.65 -9.62
C MET A 192 10.05 -26.03 -9.98
N THR A 193 8.85 -26.37 -9.50
CA THR A 193 8.21 -27.67 -9.77
C THR A 193 7.57 -27.76 -11.16
N SER A 194 7.37 -26.63 -11.84
CA SER A 194 6.83 -26.57 -13.20
C SER A 194 7.90 -26.66 -14.31
N LEU A 195 9.18 -26.70 -13.97
CA LEU A 195 10.27 -26.89 -14.93
C LEU A 195 10.26 -28.34 -15.45
N PRO A 196 10.28 -28.57 -16.78
CA PRO A 196 10.30 -29.92 -17.34
C PRO A 196 11.55 -30.65 -16.86
N THR A 197 11.36 -31.78 -16.17
CA THR A 197 12.45 -32.70 -15.85
C THR A 197 13.09 -33.15 -17.16
N MET A 198 14.38 -32.86 -17.35
CA MET A 198 15.11 -33.34 -18.52
C MET A 198 14.93 -34.85 -18.63
N PRO A 199 14.59 -35.39 -19.81
CA PRO A 199 14.55 -36.84 -20.00
C PRO A 199 15.95 -37.38 -19.71
N SER A 200 16.04 -38.26 -18.71
CA SER A 200 17.27 -39.01 -18.44
C SER A 200 17.63 -39.78 -19.72
N MET A 201 18.76 -39.44 -20.34
CA MET A 201 19.27 -40.22 -21.46
C MET A 201 19.57 -41.65 -20.99
N PRO A 202 19.19 -42.67 -21.77
CA PRO A 202 19.45 -44.08 -21.47
C PRO A 202 20.94 -44.45 -21.57
#